data_AF-A0A933QZU0-F1
#
_entry.id   AF-A0A933QZU0-F1
#
_cell.length_a   1.000
_cell.length_b   1.000
_cell.length_c   1.000
_cell.angle_alpha   90.00
_cell.angle_beta   90.00
_cell.angle_gamma   90.00
#
_symmetry.space_group_name_H-M   'P 1'
#
loop_
_entity.id
_entity.type
_entity.pdbx_description
1 polymer ?
#
loop_
_entity_poly.entity_id
_entity_poly.type
_entity_poly.pdbx_seq_one_letter_code
_entity_poly.pdbx_strand_id
1 'polypeptide(L)'
;MAEHDADDVLQLRKLTRELLSSANAGDWDAAIALEVDRRPLVSRVFATGMPNTQAEYQILLNEILSADQEIMRLTQLRRDDVAGVLRQVVQGRSACHVYESNSR
;
A
#
# COMPACT_ATOMS: atom_id res chain seq x y z
N MET A 1 24.14 -17.95 9.71
CA MET A 1 22.69 -17.84 9.95
C MET A 1 22.32 -16.46 10.46
N ALA A 2 22.85 -15.99 11.60
CA ALA A 2 22.50 -14.68 12.17
C ALA A 2 22.73 -13.45 11.27
N GLU A 3 23.75 -13.48 10.39
CA GLU A 3 24.09 -12.36 9.50
C GLU A 3 23.04 -12.17 8.39
N HIS A 4 22.49 -13.26 7.86
CA HIS A 4 21.45 -13.23 6.82
C HIS A 4 20.11 -12.71 7.38
N ASP A 5 19.80 -13.06 8.63
CA ASP A 5 18.57 -12.62 9.30
C ASP A 5 18.59 -11.12 9.60
N ALA A 6 19.76 -10.56 9.92
CA ALA A 6 19.93 -9.13 10.16
C ALA A 6 19.75 -8.31 8.86
N ASP A 7 20.32 -8.78 7.76
CA ASP A 7 20.17 -8.16 6.44
C ASP A 7 18.72 -8.19 5.96
N ASP A 8 18.02 -9.31 6.15
CA ASP A 8 16.60 -9.44 5.78
C ASP A 8 15.70 -8.47 6.57
N VAL A 9 15.98 -8.23 7.86
CA VAL A 9 15.25 -7.22 8.66
C VAL A 9 15.51 -5.81 8.17
N LEU A 10 16.77 -5.47 7.87
CA LEU A 10 17.12 -4.14 7.35
C LEU A 10 16.45 -3.88 6.01
N GLN A 11 16.49 -4.88 5.12
CA GLN A 11 15.84 -4.79 3.82
C GLN A 11 14.32 -4.69 3.95
N LEU A 12 13.70 -5.47 4.86
CA LEU A 12 12.26 -5.38 5.13
C LEU A 12 11.85 -3.99 5.62
N ARG A 13 12.61 -3.40 6.55
CA ARG A 13 12.37 -2.02 7.03
C ARG A 13 12.49 -1.01 5.90
N LYS A 14 13.52 -1.14 5.07
CA LYS A 14 13.73 -0.26 3.90
C LYS A 14 12.54 -0.30 2.96
N LEU A 15 12.16 -1.50 2.50
CA LEU A 15 11.05 -1.68 1.57
C LEU A 15 9.72 -1.21 2.16
N THR A 16 9.48 -1.44 3.45
CA THR A 16 8.27 -0.94 4.14
C THR A 16 8.18 0.58 4.09
N ARG A 17 9.29 1.28 4.34
CA ARG A 17 9.34 2.77 4.29
C ARG A 17 9.18 3.30 2.87
N GLU A 18 9.87 2.68 1.90
CA GLU A 18 9.78 3.07 0.50
C GLU A 18 8.35 2.87 -0.03
N LEU A 19 7.71 1.74 0.30
CA LEU A 19 6.34 1.45 -0.12
C LEU A 19 5.35 2.46 0.47
N LEU A 20 5.46 2.78 1.77
CA LEU A 20 4.65 3.84 2.39
C LEU A 20 4.90 5.20 1.73
N SER A 21 6.14 5.52 1.37
CA SER A 21 6.47 6.77 0.66
C SER A 21 5.83 6.82 -0.73
N SER A 22 5.89 5.73 -1.50
CA SER A 22 5.24 5.63 -2.82
C SER A 22 3.72 5.75 -2.71
N ALA A 23 3.11 5.08 -1.72
CA ALA A 23 1.68 5.19 -1.47
C ALA A 23 1.26 6.64 -1.10
N ASN A 24 2.05 7.34 -0.28
CA ASN A 24 1.81 8.75 0.05
C ASN A 24 1.96 9.68 -1.17
N ALA A 25 2.92 9.39 -2.06
CA ALA A 25 3.09 10.12 -3.31
C ALA A 25 2.02 9.79 -4.36
N GLY A 26 1.19 8.76 -4.13
CA GLY A 26 0.22 8.25 -5.09
C GLY A 26 0.85 7.49 -6.26
N ASP A 27 2.13 7.12 -6.16
CA ASP A 27 2.84 6.30 -7.14
C ASP A 27 2.53 4.82 -6.88
N TRP A 28 1.35 4.40 -7.35
CA TRP A 28 0.84 3.04 -7.11
C TRP A 28 1.61 1.98 -7.89
N ASP A 29 2.17 2.31 -9.05
CA ASP A 29 2.99 1.37 -9.82
C ASP A 29 4.27 1.03 -9.06
N ALA A 30 4.96 2.04 -8.49
CA ALA A 30 6.11 1.81 -7.63
C ALA A 30 5.72 1.06 -6.34
N ALA A 31 4.59 1.41 -5.72
CA ALA A 31 4.12 0.73 -4.51
C ALA A 31 3.84 -0.77 -4.75
N ILE A 32 3.26 -1.13 -5.90
CA ILE A 32 3.02 -2.53 -6.28
C ILE A 32 4.34 -3.27 -6.48
N ALA A 33 5.30 -2.68 -7.20
CA ALA A 33 6.61 -3.28 -7.42
C ALA A 33 7.34 -3.56 -6.09
N LEU A 34 7.32 -2.60 -5.16
CA LEU A 34 7.91 -2.75 -3.84
C LEU A 34 7.22 -3.84 -3.00
N GLU A 35 5.90 -3.98 -3.10
CA GLU A 35 5.15 -5.01 -2.36
C GLU A 35 5.51 -6.43 -2.82
N VAL A 36 5.76 -6.62 -4.13
CA VAL A 36 6.19 -7.90 -4.69
C VAL A 36 7.49 -8.37 -4.03
N ASP A 37 8.44 -7.46 -3.82
CA ASP A 37 9.73 -7.76 -3.19
C ASP A 37 9.63 -7.86 -1.66
N ARG A 38 8.77 -7.04 -1.04
CA ARG A 38 8.63 -6.96 0.43
C ARG A 38 7.93 -8.18 1.01
N ARG A 39 6.87 -8.67 0.36
CA ARG A 39 6.02 -9.76 0.87
C ARG A 39 6.77 -11.05 1.24
N PRO A 40 7.66 -11.61 0.39
CA PRO A 40 8.41 -12.80 0.77
C PRO A 40 9.37 -12.56 1.95
N LEU A 41 9.90 -11.34 2.12
CA LEU A 41 10.76 -11.00 3.25
C LEU A 41 9.97 -10.93 4.56
N VAL A 42 8.74 -10.39 4.55
CA VAL A 42 7.85 -10.44 5.73
C VAL A 42 7.68 -11.88 6.20
N SER A 43 7.30 -12.78 5.29
CA SER A 43 7.11 -14.19 5.64
C SER A 43 8.39 -14.83 6.19
N ARG A 44 9.54 -14.54 5.59
CA ARG A 44 10.83 -15.13 6.03
C ARG A 44 11.26 -14.60 7.40
N VAL A 45 11.24 -13.29 7.61
CA VAL A 45 11.66 -12.67 8.88
C VAL A 45 10.79 -13.15 10.05
N PHE A 46 9.49 -13.30 9.84
CA PHE A 46 8.56 -13.71 10.88
C PHE A 46 8.42 -15.24 11.05
N ALA A 47 8.74 -16.05 10.04
CA ALA A 47 8.69 -17.51 10.14
C ALA A 47 9.89 -18.11 10.88
N THR A 48 11.07 -17.50 10.77
CA THR A 48 12.32 -18.11 11.26
C THR A 48 12.50 -17.98 12.78
N GLY A 49 11.65 -17.23 13.50
CA GLY A 49 11.81 -17.00 14.94
C GLY A 49 13.13 -16.31 15.24
N MET A 50 13.17 -14.99 15.08
CA MET A 50 14.43 -14.23 15.10
C MET A 50 15.27 -14.46 16.38
N PRO A 51 16.61 -14.39 16.27
CA PRO A 51 17.52 -14.36 17.42
C PRO A 51 17.46 -13.05 18.24
N ASN A 52 16.67 -12.07 17.81
CA ASN A 52 16.49 -10.79 18.49
C ASN A 52 15.66 -10.94 19.77
N THR A 53 15.81 -9.99 20.69
CA THR A 53 14.99 -9.95 21.90
C THR A 53 13.51 -9.79 21.54
N GLN A 54 12.60 -10.35 22.34
CA GLN A 54 11.15 -10.25 22.12
C GLN A 54 10.69 -8.79 21.95
N ALA A 55 11.36 -7.84 22.60
CA ALA A 55 11.10 -6.41 22.48
C ALA A 55 11.41 -5.88 21.06
N GLU A 56 12.56 -6.21 20.48
CA GLU A 56 12.95 -5.79 19.12
C GLU A 56 11.99 -6.36 18.06
N TYR A 57 11.58 -7.61 18.23
CA TYR A 57 10.58 -8.23 17.38
C TYR A 57 9.24 -7.47 17.43
N GLN A 58 8.79 -7.12 18.64
CA GLN A 58 7.53 -6.40 18.81
C GLN A 58 7.58 -4.98 18.22
N ILE A 59 8.73 -4.31 18.32
CA ILE A 59 8.96 -3.01 17.68
C ILE A 59 8.85 -3.14 16.15
N LEU A 60 9.55 -4.11 15.55
CA LEU A 60 9.51 -4.34 14.11
C LEU A 60 8.10 -4.67 13.62
N LEU A 61 7.38 -5.53 14.34
CA LEU A 61 6.00 -5.90 14.00
C LEU A 61 5.08 -4.67 14.03
N ASN A 62 5.18 -3.84 15.06
CA ASN A 62 4.37 -2.63 15.19
C ASN A 62 4.69 -1.60 14.09
N GLU A 63 5.97 -1.44 13.74
CA GLU A 63 6.39 -0.58 12.62
C GLU A 63 5.72 -1.00 11.30
N ILE A 64 5.74 -2.30 11.00
CA ILE A 64 5.16 -2.86 9.76
C ILE A 64 3.64 -2.72 9.77
N LEU A 65 2.98 -3.11 10.86
CA LEU A 65 1.51 -3.01 10.97
C LEU A 65 1.04 -1.56 10.86
N SER A 66 1.74 -0.61 11.46
CA SER A 66 1.40 0.81 11.36
C SER A 66 1.53 1.33 9.94
N ALA A 67 2.57 0.93 9.20
CA ALA A 67 2.73 1.30 7.81
C ALA A 67 1.62 0.69 6.95
N ASP A 68 1.36 -0.62 7.09
CA ASP A 68 0.36 -1.35 6.29
C ASP A 68 -1.06 -0.77 6.50
N GLN A 69 -1.41 -0.41 7.74
CA GLN A 69 -2.69 0.27 8.03
C GLN A 69 -2.82 1.59 7.29
N GLU A 70 -1.75 2.39 7.24
CA GLU A 70 -1.78 3.67 6.53
C GLU A 70 -1.87 3.49 5.01
N ILE A 71 -1.15 2.51 4.46
CA ILE A 71 -1.24 2.17 3.04
C ILE A 71 -2.66 1.70 2.67
N MET A 72 -3.30 0.89 3.51
CA MET A 72 -4.69 0.48 3.32
C MET A 72 -5.64 1.68 3.35
N ARG A 73 -5.43 2.61 4.27
CA ARG A 73 -6.22 3.86 4.36
C ARG A 73 -6.08 4.71 3.10
N LEU A 74 -4.85 4.90 2.60
CA LEU A 74 -4.57 5.66 1.38
C LEU A 74 -5.18 5.00 0.14
N THR A 75 -5.10 3.66 0.06
CA THR A 75 -5.71 2.89 -1.03
C THR A 75 -7.22 3.06 -1.03
N GLN A 76 -7.86 3.04 0.14
CA GLN A 76 -9.30 3.25 0.29
C GLN A 76 -9.72 4.64 -0.18
N LEU A 77 -8.99 5.68 0.27
CA LEU A 77 -9.26 7.06 -0.12
C LEU A 77 -9.19 7.22 -1.65
N ARG A 78 -8.14 6.69 -2.27
CA ARG A 78 -7.95 6.76 -3.72
C ARG A 78 -9.06 6.05 -4.49
N ARG A 79 -9.52 4.89 -4.01
CA ARG A 79 -10.63 4.15 -4.62
C ARG A 79 -11.92 4.97 -4.60
N ASP A 80 -12.17 5.65 -3.49
CA ASP A 80 -13.38 6.45 -3.31
C ASP A 80 -13.35 7.70 -4.20
N ASP A 81 -12.17 8.31 -4.40
CA ASP A 81 -11.96 9.41 -5.35
C ASP A 81 -12.26 8.98 -6.79
N VAL A 82 -11.69 7.84 -7.23
CA VAL A 82 -11.92 7.30 -8.59
C VAL A 82 -13.40 6.98 -8.80
N ALA A 83 -14.06 6.39 -7.80
CA ALA A 83 -15.50 6.14 -7.86
C ALA A 83 -16.32 7.45 -7.95
N GLY A 84 -15.88 8.50 -7.26
CA GLY A 84 -16.45 9.86 -7.36
C GLY A 84 -16.36 10.41 -8.78
N VAL A 85 -15.17 10.39 -9.37
CA VAL A 85 -14.93 10.87 -10.75
C VAL A 85 -15.77 10.08 -11.76
N LEU A 86 -15.82 8.75 -11.64
CA LEU A 86 -16.63 7.92 -12.53
C LEU A 86 -18.12 8.26 -12.45
N ARG A 87 -18.66 8.49 -11.25
CA ARG A 87 -20.06 8.92 -11.08
C ARG A 87 -20.33 10.25 -11.76
N GLN A 88 -19.43 11.22 -11.64
CA GLN A 88 -19.56 12.52 -12.31
C GLN A 88 -19.56 12.38 -13.83
N VAL A 89 -18.67 11.55 -14.39
CA VAL A 89 -18.63 11.29 -15.85
C VAL A 89 -19.93 10.64 -16.32
N VAL A 90 -20.45 9.64 -15.60
CA VAL A 90 -21.71 8.98 -15.96
C VAL A 90 -22.89 9.97 -15.91
N GLN A 91 -22.98 10.78 -14.85
CA GLN A 91 -24.03 11.80 -14.73
C GLN A 91 -23.95 12.86 -15.83
N GLY A 92 -22.74 13.31 -16.19
CA GLY A 92 -22.53 14.25 -17.28
C GLY A 92 -22.98 13.71 -18.63
N ARG A 93 -22.70 12.43 -18.92
CA ARG A 93 -23.18 11.77 -20.16
C ARG A 93 -24.71 11.68 -20.20
N SER A 94 -25.34 11.34 -19.07
CA SER A 94 -26.81 11.32 -18.97
C SER A 94 -27.42 12.71 -19.19
N ALA A 95 -26.82 13.76 -18.62
CA ALA A 95 -27.30 15.13 -18.80
C ALA A 95 -27.19 15.58 -20.27
N CYS A 96 -26.05 15.34 -20.94
CA CYS A 96 -25.90 15.64 -22.37
C CYS A 96 -26.94 14.89 -23.23
N HIS A 97 -27.19 13.61 -22.96
CA HIS A 97 -28.21 12.85 -23.67
C HIS A 97 -29.62 13.43 -23.48
N VAL A 98 -29.97 13.90 -22.28
CA VAL A 98 -31.26 14.54 -22.02
C VAL A 98 -31.39 15.85 -22.80
N TYR A 99 -30.34 16.69 -22.82
CA TYR A 99 -30.35 17.92 -23.60
C TYR A 99 -30.46 17.66 -25.10
N GLU A 100 -29.77 16.65 -25.64
CA GLU A 100 -29.90 16.25 -27.06
C GLU A 100 -31.30 15.71 -27.40
N SER A 101 -31.94 14.97 -26.48
CA SER A 101 -33.31 14.46 -26.69
C SER A 101 -34.40 15.52 -26.60
N ASN A 102 -34.18 16.60 -25.83
CA ASN A 102 -35.14 17.70 -25.67
C ASN A 102 -34.93 18.86 -26.66
N SER A 103 -33.89 18.83 -27.49
CA SER A 103 -33.59 19.84 -28.51
C SER A 103 -33.99 19.42 -29.93
N ARG A 104 -34.81 18.36 -30.06
CA ARG A 104 -35.53 17.98 -31.27
C ARG A 104 -37.03 18.16 -31.07
#